data_AF-A0A2E6TH52-F1
#
_entry.id   AF-A0A2E6TH52-F1
#
_cell.length_a   1.000
_cell.length_b   1.000
_cell.length_c   1.000
_cell.angle_alpha   90.00
_cell.angle_beta   90.00
_cell.angle_gamma   90.00
#
_symmetry.space_group_name_H-M   'P 1'
#
loop_
_entity.id
_entity.type
_entity.pdbx_description
1 polymer ?
#
loop_
_entity_poly.entity_id
_entity_poly.type
_entity_poly.pdbx_seq_one_letter_code
_entity_poly.pdbx_strand_id
1 'polypeptide(L)'
;MNSLRTFIRPFAVCLLTLFFTDLLFSQRPPGRGPRGNREATLKEPFKGVFFNEQSTKDLFSISETGVSTKPIKQAAQAFLAGLSKEQRKNTIFPVDDLEWRKWDNRHAYRRQGVG
;
A
#
# COMPACT_ATOMS: atom_id res chain seq x y z
N MET A 1 44.80 -9.75 -51.49
CA MET A 1 43.37 -9.78 -51.08
C MET A 1 43.25 -10.47 -49.72
N ASN A 2 42.51 -9.89 -48.76
CA ASN A 2 41.98 -10.46 -47.49
C ASN A 2 42.36 -9.86 -46.13
N SER A 3 43.19 -8.82 -45.97
CA SER A 3 43.39 -8.27 -44.60
C SER A 3 42.25 -7.38 -44.09
N LEU A 4 41.49 -6.73 -44.99
CA LEU A 4 40.35 -5.88 -44.61
C LEU A 4 39.18 -6.69 -44.00
N ARG A 5 39.00 -7.94 -44.44
CA ARG A 5 37.95 -8.84 -43.93
C ARG A 5 38.25 -9.37 -42.52
N THR A 6 39.52 -9.41 -42.12
CA THR A 6 39.96 -9.96 -40.83
C THR A 6 39.65 -9.03 -39.65
N PHE A 7 39.59 -7.71 -39.87
CA PHE A 7 39.27 -6.71 -38.84
C PHE A 7 37.79 -6.32 -38.78
N ILE A 8 37.06 -6.39 -39.90
CA ILE A 8 35.63 -6.04 -39.96
C ILE A 8 34.77 -7.05 -39.19
N ARG A 9 35.12 -8.34 -39.24
CA ARG A 9 34.37 -9.40 -38.54
C ARG A 9 34.36 -9.30 -37.01
N PRO A 10 35.49 -9.12 -36.31
CA PRO A 10 35.48 -8.97 -34.85
C PRO A 10 34.80 -7.67 -34.39
N PHE A 11 34.91 -6.59 -35.16
CA PHE A 11 34.21 -5.33 -34.88
C PHE A 11 32.70 -5.44 -35.05
N ALA A 12 32.25 -6.10 -36.13
CA ALA A 12 30.84 -6.37 -36.36
C ALA A 12 30.26 -7.29 -35.27
N VAL A 13 31.02 -8.30 -34.81
CA VAL A 13 30.61 -9.16 -33.69
C VAL A 13 30.53 -8.36 -32.39
N CYS A 14 31.51 -7.50 -32.07
CA CYS A 14 31.43 -6.63 -30.89
C CYS A 14 30.22 -5.68 -30.94
N LEU A 15 29.98 -5.03 -32.07
CA LEU A 15 28.81 -4.15 -32.24
C LEU A 15 27.50 -4.91 -32.11
N LEU A 16 27.42 -6.12 -32.68
CA LEU A 16 26.24 -6.97 -32.55
C LEU A 16 26.03 -7.40 -31.10
N THR A 17 27.09 -7.78 -30.38
CA THR A 17 26.99 -8.14 -28.96
C THR A 17 26.54 -6.97 -28.08
N LEU A 18 27.06 -5.75 -28.34
CA LEU A 18 26.65 -4.54 -27.62
C LEU A 18 25.17 -4.21 -27.90
N PHE A 19 24.76 -4.28 -29.17
CA PHE A 19 23.35 -4.08 -29.55
C PHE A 19 22.42 -5.12 -28.91
N PHE A 20 22.82 -6.40 -28.91
CA PHE A 20 22.03 -7.45 -28.27
C PHE A 20 21.97 -7.28 -26.75
N THR A 21 23.05 -6.84 -26.09
CA THR A 21 22.99 -6.53 -24.66
C THR A 21 22.07 -5.35 -24.39
N ASP A 22 22.13 -4.27 -25.16
CA ASP A 22 21.25 -3.10 -24.97
C ASP A 22 19.77 -3.43 -25.22
N LEU A 23 19.48 -4.30 -26.21
CA LEU A 23 18.14 -4.82 -26.43
C LEU A 23 17.65 -5.66 -25.24
N LEU A 24 18.50 -6.53 -24.70
CA LEU A 24 18.15 -7.34 -23.52
C LEU A 24 18.00 -6.50 -22.24
N PHE A 25 18.77 -5.42 -22.09
CA PHE A 25 18.62 -4.47 -20.98
C PHE A 25 17.36 -3.60 -21.13
N SER A 26 17.04 -3.14 -22.34
CA SER A 26 15.86 -2.31 -22.64
C SER A 26 14.55 -3.09 -22.53
N GLN A 27 14.58 -4.41 -22.73
CA GLN A 27 13.42 -5.28 -22.53
C GLN A 27 13.25 -5.77 -21.08
N ARG A 28 14.08 -5.32 -20.13
CA ARG A 28 13.81 -5.59 -18.72
C ARG A 28 12.54 -4.85 -18.32
N PRO A 29 11.49 -5.53 -17.84
CA PRO A 29 10.36 -4.83 -17.26
C PRO A 29 10.90 -3.90 -16.17
N PRO A 30 10.40 -2.65 -16.07
CA PRO A 30 10.87 -1.73 -15.06
C PRO A 30 10.83 -2.43 -13.71
N GLY A 31 12.00 -2.54 -13.08
CA GLY A 31 12.11 -3.12 -11.76
C GLY A 31 11.11 -2.42 -10.84
N ARG A 32 10.41 -3.18 -10.01
CA ARG A 32 9.49 -2.60 -9.02
C ARG A 32 10.30 -1.57 -8.23
N GLY A 33 9.98 -0.29 -8.40
CA GLY A 33 10.75 0.81 -7.81
C GLY A 33 10.89 0.65 -6.29
N PRO A 34 11.79 1.44 -5.65
CA PRO A 34 12.00 1.37 -4.22
C PRO A 34 10.65 1.39 -3.50
N ARG A 35 10.39 0.37 -2.68
CA ARG A 35 9.23 0.42 -1.79
C ARG A 35 9.52 1.57 -0.83
N GLY A 36 8.82 2.69 -0.98
CA GLY A 36 8.97 3.83 -0.07
C GLY A 36 8.83 3.40 1.39
N ASN A 37 9.40 4.18 2.31
CA ASN A 37 9.33 3.87 3.73
C ASN A 37 7.88 4.03 4.24
N ARG A 38 7.14 2.93 4.26
CA ARG A 38 5.72 2.88 4.63
C ARG A 38 5.49 3.40 6.06
N GLU A 39 6.40 3.07 6.98
CA GLU A 39 6.35 3.55 8.37
C GLU A 39 6.52 5.07 8.47
N ALA A 40 7.24 5.69 7.52
CA ALA A 40 7.37 7.14 7.48
C ALA A 40 6.02 7.82 7.17
N THR A 41 5.20 7.21 6.29
CA THR A 41 3.88 7.74 5.92
C THR A 41 2.90 7.73 7.09
N LEU A 42 3.04 6.81 8.05
CA LEU A 42 2.21 6.79 9.26
C LEU A 42 2.45 8.00 10.17
N LYS A 43 3.61 8.67 10.05
CA LYS A 43 3.95 9.89 10.80
C LYS A 43 3.29 11.14 10.22
N GLU A 44 2.86 11.09 8.97
CA GLU A 44 2.15 12.21 8.36
C GLU A 44 0.79 12.37 9.04
N PRO A 45 0.37 13.60 9.41
CA PRO A 45 -0.94 13.83 10.02
C PRO A 45 -2.09 13.33 9.12
N PHE A 46 -3.09 12.68 9.72
CA PHE A 46 -4.34 12.41 9.01
C PHE A 46 -5.06 13.73 8.79
N LYS A 47 -5.28 14.08 7.53
CA LYS A 47 -5.90 15.35 7.18
C LYS A 47 -7.43 15.23 7.07
N GLY A 48 -7.97 14.07 6.66
CA GLY A 48 -9.38 13.92 6.32
C GLY A 48 -9.68 14.10 4.83
N VAL A 49 -10.92 14.47 4.49
CA VAL A 49 -11.38 14.71 3.12
C VAL A 49 -11.25 16.20 2.78
N PHE A 50 -10.60 16.53 1.66
CA PHE A 50 -10.42 17.90 1.19
C PHE A 50 -10.88 18.03 -0.25
N PHE A 51 -11.32 19.24 -0.59
CA PHE A 51 -11.57 19.67 -1.95
C PHE A 51 -10.97 21.07 -2.13
N ASN A 52 -10.16 21.28 -3.17
CA ASN A 52 -9.47 22.55 -3.44
C ASN A 52 -8.74 23.13 -2.21
N GLU A 53 -7.94 22.31 -1.53
CA GLU A 53 -7.17 22.66 -0.32
C GLU A 53 -8.02 23.04 0.91
N GLN A 54 -9.35 22.99 0.82
CA GLN A 54 -10.27 23.26 1.91
C GLN A 54 -10.76 21.96 2.53
N SER A 55 -10.81 21.91 3.87
CA SER A 55 -11.39 20.76 4.57
C SER A 55 -12.90 20.77 4.40
N THR A 56 -13.45 19.65 3.94
CA THR A 56 -14.89 19.51 3.81
C THR A 56 -15.45 19.05 5.15
N LYS A 57 -16.14 19.94 5.86
CA LYS A 57 -16.94 19.59 7.05
C LYS A 57 -18.34 19.21 6.62
N ASP A 58 -19.02 18.43 7.46
CA ASP A 58 -20.44 18.11 7.30
C ASP A 58 -20.80 17.58 5.90
N LEU A 59 -19.94 16.71 5.32
CA LEU A 59 -20.16 16.09 3.99
C LEU A 59 -21.59 15.56 3.83
N PHE A 60 -22.13 15.03 4.93
CA PHE A 60 -23.49 14.55 5.03
C PHE A 60 -24.08 14.96 6.37
N SER A 61 -25.36 15.34 6.37
CA SER A 61 -26.10 15.58 7.61
C SER A 61 -26.43 14.25 8.28
N ILE A 62 -26.21 14.18 9.59
CA ILE A 62 -26.65 13.03 10.39
C ILE A 62 -28.17 13.10 10.50
N SER A 63 -28.84 12.07 9.98
CA SER A 63 -30.30 11.93 10.03
C SER A 63 -30.68 10.49 10.33
N GLU A 64 -31.86 10.32 10.95
CA GLU A 64 -32.41 9.00 11.20
C GLU A 64 -32.83 8.34 9.88
N THR A 65 -32.35 7.14 9.63
CA THR A 65 -32.69 6.37 8.41
C THR A 65 -33.91 5.46 8.62
N GLY A 66 -34.51 5.46 9.81
CA GLY A 66 -35.58 4.53 10.20
C GLY A 66 -35.10 3.11 10.54
N VAL A 67 -33.82 2.80 10.33
CA VAL A 67 -33.23 1.49 10.65
C VAL A 67 -32.43 1.58 11.94
N SER A 68 -32.79 0.75 12.92
CA SER A 68 -32.11 0.76 14.23
C SER A 68 -30.73 0.08 14.17
N THR A 69 -29.71 0.76 14.68
CA THR A 69 -28.37 0.20 14.92
C THR A 69 -28.24 -0.49 16.28
N LYS A 70 -29.30 -0.51 17.10
CA LYS A 70 -29.30 -1.09 18.45
C LYS A 70 -28.86 -2.57 18.47
N PRO A 71 -29.33 -3.46 17.57
CA PRO A 71 -28.90 -4.86 17.57
C PRO A 71 -27.40 -5.00 17.31
N ILE A 72 -26.83 -4.18 16.43
CA ILE A 72 -25.39 -4.17 16.10
C ILE A 72 -24.58 -3.81 17.35
N LYS A 73 -25.01 -2.74 18.06
CA LYS A 73 -24.36 -2.32 19.31
C LYS A 73 -24.41 -3.43 20.37
N GLN A 74 -25.57 -4.07 20.54
CA GLN A 74 -25.74 -5.14 21.52
C GLN A 74 -24.87 -6.36 21.18
N ALA A 75 -24.81 -6.76 19.91
CA ALA A 75 -23.95 -7.86 19.47
C ALA A 75 -22.47 -7.56 19.71
N ALA A 76 -22.00 -6.34 19.41
CA ALA A 76 -20.63 -5.92 19.67
C ALA A 76 -20.31 -5.96 21.17
N GLN A 77 -21.23 -5.48 22.03
CA GLN A 77 -21.07 -5.54 23.48
C GLN A 77 -21.00 -6.97 24.01
N ALA A 78 -21.88 -7.85 23.53
CA ALA A 78 -21.89 -9.27 23.90
C ALA A 78 -20.59 -9.97 23.47
N PHE A 79 -20.12 -9.72 22.26
CA PHE A 79 -18.84 -10.23 21.76
C PHE A 79 -17.68 -9.80 22.66
N LEU A 80 -17.56 -8.49 22.96
CA LEU A 80 -16.49 -7.98 23.81
C LEU A 80 -16.55 -8.49 25.26
N ALA A 81 -17.75 -8.83 25.76
CA ALA A 81 -17.93 -9.43 27.08
C ALA A 81 -17.48 -10.89 27.13
N GLY A 82 -17.52 -11.60 25.99
CA GLY A 82 -17.06 -12.98 25.88
C GLY A 82 -15.55 -13.15 25.71
N LEU A 83 -14.78 -12.06 25.57
CA LEU A 83 -13.34 -12.11 25.36
C LEU A 83 -12.55 -12.14 26.69
N SER A 84 -11.44 -12.86 26.71
CA SER A 84 -10.42 -12.71 27.75
C SER A 84 -9.81 -11.31 27.71
N LYS A 85 -9.10 -10.91 28.77
CA LYS A 85 -8.40 -9.61 28.82
C LYS A 85 -7.38 -9.48 27.67
N GLU A 86 -6.66 -10.56 27.38
CA GLU A 86 -5.65 -10.64 26.32
C GLU A 86 -6.30 -10.55 24.94
N GLN A 87 -7.39 -11.28 24.71
CA GLN A 87 -8.13 -11.21 23.44
C GLN A 87 -8.71 -9.82 23.21
N ARG A 88 -9.29 -9.22 24.26
CA ARG A 88 -9.87 -7.88 24.21
C ARG A 88 -8.82 -6.82 23.87
N LYS A 89 -7.61 -6.93 24.42
CA LYS A 89 -6.48 -6.02 24.13
C LYS A 89 -6.12 -6.01 22.64
N ASN A 90 -6.21 -7.15 21.96
CA ASN A 90 -5.89 -7.26 20.53
C ASN A 90 -7.10 -7.02 19.61
N THR A 91 -8.26 -6.70 20.17
CA THR A 91 -9.52 -6.53 19.42
C THR A 91 -10.01 -5.07 19.41
N ILE A 92 -9.63 -4.28 20.41
CA ILE A 92 -10.11 -2.89 20.57
C ILE A 92 -8.96 -1.93 20.30
N PHE A 93 -9.22 -0.98 19.40
CA PHE A 93 -8.36 0.18 19.14
C PHE A 93 -9.19 1.47 19.33
N PRO A 94 -8.61 2.54 19.90
CA PRO A 94 -9.18 3.88 19.86
C PRO A 94 -9.56 4.29 18.42
N VAL A 95 -10.56 5.15 18.27
CA VAL A 95 -11.05 5.59 16.94
C VAL A 95 -9.97 6.36 16.15
N ASP A 96 -9.05 6.99 16.87
CA ASP A 96 -7.92 7.78 16.38
C ASP A 96 -6.60 7.00 16.35
N ASP A 97 -6.63 5.69 16.62
CA ASP A 97 -5.43 4.85 16.60
C ASP A 97 -4.83 4.74 15.18
N LEU A 98 -3.50 4.75 15.09
CA LEU A 98 -2.77 4.55 13.83
C LEU A 98 -3.02 3.17 13.22
N GLU A 99 -3.49 2.18 13.98
CA GLU A 99 -3.83 0.86 13.48
C GLU A 99 -4.81 0.90 12.30
N TRP A 100 -5.78 1.82 12.30
CA TRP A 100 -6.72 1.99 11.21
C TRP A 100 -6.04 2.41 9.90
N ARG A 101 -4.90 3.12 9.97
CA ARG A 101 -4.11 3.52 8.80
C ARG A 101 -3.20 2.42 8.26
N LYS A 102 -3.03 1.33 9.02
CA LYS A 102 -2.30 0.13 8.60
C LYS A 102 -3.20 -0.87 7.86
N TRP A 103 -4.51 -0.68 7.91
CA TRP A 103 -5.46 -1.46 7.12
C TRP A 103 -5.43 -0.99 5.67
N ASP A 104 -4.52 -1.59 4.89
CA ASP A 104 -4.49 -1.42 3.43
C ASP A 104 -4.76 -2.73 2.71
N ASN A 105 -5.37 -2.65 1.53
CA ASN A 105 -5.71 -3.82 0.70
C ASN A 105 -4.46 -4.50 0.10
N ARG A 106 -3.26 -4.00 0.39
CA ARG A 106 -1.98 -4.57 -0.06
C ARG A 106 -1.31 -5.37 1.06
N HIS A 107 -1.90 -5.38 2.27
CA HIS A 107 -1.35 -6.01 3.47
C HIS A 107 0.09 -5.58 3.75
N ALA A 108 0.36 -4.29 3.58
CA ALA A 108 1.72 -3.76 3.54
C ALA A 108 2.37 -3.58 4.92
N TYR A 109 1.57 -3.55 5.98
CA TYR A 109 1.96 -3.32 7.37
C TYR A 109 1.71 -4.56 8.23
N ARG A 110 2.53 -4.74 9.29
CA ARG A 110 2.21 -5.70 10.34
C ARG A 110 1.14 -5.09 11.25
N ARG A 111 -0.04 -5.71 11.24
CA ARG A 111 -1.18 -5.33 12.08
C ARG A 111 -0.96 -5.79 13.52
N GLN A 112 -1.51 -5.03 14.46
CA GLN A 112 -1.52 -5.35 15.89
C GLN A 112 -2.77 -6.14 16.30
N GLY A 113 -3.85 -5.99 15.52
CA GLY A 113 -5.11 -6.68 15.77
C GLY A 113 -5.09 -8.17 15.46
N VAL A 114 -6.18 -8.85 15.78
CA VAL A 114 -6.38 -10.26 15.41
C VAL A 114 -6.68 -10.38 13.91
N GLY A 115 -5.79 -11.02 13.16
CA GLY A 115 -6.01 -11.41 11.76
C GLY A 115 -4.76 -11.42 10.89
#